data_AF-A0A7Y2YNZ9-F1
#
_entry.id   AF-A0A7Y2YNZ9-F1
#
_cell.length_a   1.000
_cell.length_b   1.000
_cell.length_c   1.000
_cell.angle_alpha   90.00
_cell.angle_beta   90.00
_cell.angle_gamma   90.00
#
_symmetry.space_group_name_H-M   'P 1'
#
loop_
_entity.id
_entity.type
_entity.pdbx_description
1 polymer ?
#
loop_
_entity_poly.entity_id
_entity_poly.type
_entity_poly.pdbx_seq_one_letter_code
_entity_poly.pdbx_strand_id
1 'polypeptide(L)' 'MQLLDQLLSDFSSLAWGLPLLILLIGGGLYLIIRSKFLPFRYLGHAINVLRGKYDDPNDPGHISHFQALSTALSATVG' A
#
# COMPACT_ATOMS: atom_id res chain seq x y z
N MET A 1 -22.95 -9.39 -31.55
CA MET A 1 -22.59 -9.96 -30.23
C MET A 1 -21.09 -10.18 -30.13
N GLN A 2 -20.46 -11.01 -30.98
CA GLN A 2 -19.02 -11.30 -30.93
C GLN A 2 -18.08 -10.08 -30.98
N LEU A 3 -18.35 -9.05 -31.80
CA LEU A 3 -17.54 -7.82 -31.85
C LEU A 3 -17.56 -7.02 -30.56
N LEU A 4 -18.70 -7.03 -29.86
CA LEU A 4 -18.89 -6.28 -28.61
C LEU A 4 -18.16 -7.01 -27.47
N ASP A 5 -18.25 -8.34 -27.46
CA ASP A 5 -17.51 -9.19 -26.52
C ASP A 5 -15.99 -9.09 -26.73
N GLN A 6 -15.52 -9.03 -27.99
CA GLN A 6 -14.09 -8.82 -28.32
C GLN A 6 -13.59 -7.46 -27.86
N LEU A 7 -14.36 -6.38 -28.11
CA LEU A 7 -13.98 -5.03 -27.69
C LEU A 7 -13.93 -4.92 -26.15
N LEU A 8 -14.90 -5.50 -25.45
CA LEU A 8 -14.92 -5.57 -23.99
C LEU A 8 -13.73 -6.38 -23.44
N SER A 9 -13.39 -7.51 -24.08
CA SER A 9 -12.25 -8.34 -23.71
C SER A 9 -10.91 -7.60 -23.88
N ASP A 10 -10.72 -6.90 -25.00
CA ASP A 10 -9.50 -6.14 -25.27
C ASP A 10 -9.33 -4.96 -24.30
N PHE A 11 -10.42 -4.25 -24.00
CA PHE A 11 -10.39 -3.18 -23.01
C PHE A 11 -10.09 -3.72 -21.60
N SER A 12 -10.72 -4.83 -21.21
CA SER A 12 -10.47 -5.48 -19.93
C SER A 12 -9.01 -5.95 -19.82
N SER A 13 -8.48 -6.58 -20.87
CA SER A 13 -7.08 -7.02 -20.94
C SER A 13 -6.11 -5.84 -20.84
N LEU A 14 -6.43 -4.71 -21.46
CA LEU A 14 -5.61 -3.51 -21.38
C LEU A 14 -5.67 -2.85 -19.99
N ALA A 15 -6.84 -2.81 -19.37
CA ALA A 15 -7.03 -2.20 -18.05
C ALA A 15 -6.44 -3.04 -16.91
N TRP A 16 -6.54 -4.37 -16.98
CA TRP A 16 -6.17 -5.29 -15.89
C TRP A 16 -4.91 -6.12 -16.17
N GLY A 17 -4.35 -6.03 -17.38
CA GLY A 17 -3.18 -6.80 -17.78
C GLY A 17 -1.86 -6.09 -17.49
N LEU A 18 -0.93 -6.20 -18.44
CA LEU A 18 0.43 -5.67 -18.30
C LEU A 18 0.51 -4.16 -17.99
N PRO A 19 -0.34 -3.27 -18.55
CA PRO A 19 -0.26 -1.84 -18.26
C PRO A 19 -0.43 -1.52 -16.78
N LEU A 20 -1.37 -2.17 -16.09
CA LEU A 20 -1.60 -1.99 -14.66
C LEU A 20 -0.39 -2.48 -13.85
N LEU A 21 0.17 -3.63 -14.23
CA LEU A 21 1.34 -4.20 -13.56
C LEU A 21 2.57 -3.29 -13.68
N ILE A 22 2.83 -2.75 -14.87
CA ILE A 22 3.91 -1.79 -15.11
C ILE A 22 3.70 -0.52 -14.29
N LEU A 23 2.47 -0.01 -14.22
CA LEU A 23 2.15 1.17 -13.42
C LEU A 23 2.36 0.92 -11.92
N LEU A 24 1.98 -0.26 -11.42
CA LEU A 24 2.11 -0.61 -10.01
C LEU A 24 3.58 -0.79 -9.61
N ILE A 25 4.33 -1.59 -10.38
CA ILE A 25 5.76 -1.82 -10.11
C ILE A 25 6.56 -0.54 -10.34
N GLY A 26 6.33 0.15 -11.46
CA GLY A 26 7.00 1.39 -11.80
C GLY A 26 6.69 2.50 -10.81
N GLY A 27 5.43 2.63 -10.39
CA GLY A 27 5.00 3.57 -9.35
C GLY A 27 5.64 3.27 -8.00
N GLY A 28 5.65 2.00 -7.58
CA GLY A 28 6.33 1.57 -6.36
C GLY A 28 7.83 1.88 -6.39
N LEU A 29 8.52 1.53 -7.47
CA LEU A 29 9.95 1.80 -7.64
C LEU A 29 10.26 3.30 -7.66
N TYR A 30 9.44 4.08 -8.38
CA TYR A 30 9.56 5.54 -8.42
C TYR A 30 9.43 6.14 -7.01
N LEU A 31 8.43 5.72 -6.23
CA LEU A 31 8.24 6.20 -4.87
C LEU A 31 9.40 5.79 -3.95
N ILE A 32 9.96 4.58 -4.11
CA ILE A 32 11.13 4.13 -3.34
C ILE A 32 12.35 5.02 -3.61
N ILE A 33 12.65 5.27 -4.89
CA ILE A 33 13.79 6.11 -5.30
C ILE A 33 13.57 7.56 -4.87
N ARG A 34 12.38 8.12 -5.11
CA ARG A 34 12.03 9.51 -4.76
C ARG A 34 12.06 9.75 -3.26
N SER A 35 11.70 8.74 -2.47
CA SER A 35 11.75 8.75 -1.02
C SER A 35 13.12 8.37 -0.47
N LYS A 36 14.15 8.18 -1.31
CA LYS A 36 15.53 7.84 -0.89
C LYS A 36 15.59 6.64 0.07
N PHE A 37 14.78 5.61 -0.19
CA PHE A 37 14.69 4.42 0.67
C PHE A 37 14.36 4.72 2.14
N LEU A 38 13.68 5.84 2.43
CA LEU A 38 13.26 6.24 3.78
C LEU A 38 12.55 5.12 4.57
N PRO A 39 11.59 4.36 4.00
CA PRO A 39 10.91 3.31 4.75
C PRO A 39 11.86 2.27 5.34
N PHE A 40 12.91 1.90 4.59
CA PHE A 40 13.93 0.95 5.05
C PHE A 40 14.82 1.56 6.14
N ARG A 41 15.20 2.83 5.99
CA ARG A 41 16.06 3.52 6.97
C ARG A 41 15.35 3.77 8.30
N TYR A 42 14.05 4.04 8.27
CA TYR A 42 13.26 4.42 9.45
C TYR A 42 12.44 3.25 10.04
N LEU A 43 12.67 2.02 9.59
CA LEU A 43 11.95 0.84 10.08
C LEU A 43 12.06 0.69 11.61
N GLY A 44 13.25 0.93 12.18
CA GLY A 44 13.45 0.89 13.63
C GLY A 44 12.69 1.99 14.38
N HIS A 45 12.52 3.16 13.77
CA HIS A 45 11.69 4.23 14.35
C HIS A 45 10.21 3.83 14.34
N ALA A 46 9.73 3.28 13.22
CA ALA A 46 8.36 2.79 13.10
C ALA A 46 8.03 1.72 14.15
N ILE A 47 8.93 0.77 14.41
CA ILE A 47 8.75 -0.23 15.47
C ILE A 47 8.63 0.43 16.86
N ASN A 48 9.42 1.47 17.14
CA ASN A 48 9.33 2.17 18.43
C ASN A 48 7.99 2.92 18.58
N VAL A 49 7.44 3.47 17.50
CA VAL A 49 6.08 4.06 17.48
C VAL A 49 5.04 2.98 17.77
N LEU A 50 5.11 1.83 17.09
CA LEU A 50 4.16 0.74 17.30
C LEU A 50 4.20 0.14 18.71
N ARG A 51 5.34 0.21 19.39
CA ARG A 51 5.51 -0.26 20.78
C ARG A 51 4.98 0.74 21.82
N GLY A 52 4.48 1.89 21.39
CA GLY A 52 3.90 2.90 22.26
C GLY A 52 4.94 3.82 22.93
N LYS A 53 6.20 3.82 22.46
CA LYS A 53 7.25 4.69 23.04
C LYS A 53 6.94 6.18 22.86
N TYR A 54 6.11 6.51 21.87
CA TYR A 54 5.76 7.87 21.49
C TYR A 54 4.25 8.14 21.62
N ASP A 55 3.51 7.29 22.33
CA ASP A 55 2.05 7.44 22.46
C ASP A 55 1.74 8.45 23.57
N ASP A 56 0.98 9.50 23.25
CA ASP A 56 0.44 10.44 24.24
C ASP A 56 -1.02 10.07 24.58
N PRO A 57 -1.40 9.95 25.86
CA PRO A 57 -2.78 9.72 26.27
C PRO A 57 -3.78 10.79 25.84
N ASN A 58 -3.31 11.99 25.47
CA ASN A 58 -4.13 13.10 25.00
C ASN A 58 -4.23 13.18 23.48
N ASP A 59 -3.54 12.31 22.74
CA ASP A 59 -3.61 12.29 21.28
C ASP A 59 -5.00 11.82 20.80
N PRO A 60 -5.57 12.46 19.77
CA PRO A 60 -6.85 12.05 19.21
C PRO A 60 -6.71 10.69 18.51
N GLY A 61 -7.26 9.65 19.11
CA GLY A 61 -7.26 8.30 18.54
C GLY A 61 -8.18 7.34 19.29
N HIS A 62 -8.88 6.49 18.56
CA HIS A 62 -9.78 5.48 19.14
C HIS A 62 -9.10 4.11 19.36
N ILE A 63 -7.99 3.86 18.67
CA ILE A 63 -7.23 2.60 18.70
C ILE A 63 -5.74 2.90 18.75
N SER A 64 -4.94 1.98 19.30
CA SER A 64 -3.48 2.16 19.37
C SER A 64 -2.83 2.03 17.98
N HIS A 65 -1.63 2.59 17.82
CA HIS A 65 -0.86 2.47 16.57
C HIS A 65 -0.63 1.00 16.17
N PHE A 66 -0.43 0.11 17.15
CA PHE A 66 -0.33 -1.32 16.91
C PHE A 66 -1.63 -1.91 16.35
N GLN A 67 -2.78 -1.58 16.96
CA GLN A 67 -4.08 -2.08 16.50
C GLN A 67 -4.42 -1.59 15.08
N ALA A 68 -4.09 -0.33 14.76
CA ALA A 68 -4.24 0.22 13.42
C ALA A 68 -3.41 -0.56 12.39
N LEU A 69 -2.14 -0.86 12.71
CA LEU A 69 -1.28 -1.67 11.85
C LEU A 69 -1.83 -3.09 11.69
N SER A 70 -2.22 -3.77 12.77
CA SER A 70 -2.76 -5.13 12.70
C SER A 70 -4.01 -5.21 11.82
N THR A 71 -4.88 -4.19 11.89
CA THR A 71 -6.08 -4.10 11.06
C THR A 71 -5.73 -3.95 9.58
N ALA A 72 -4.82 -3.03 9.25
CA ALA A 72 -4.37 -2.82 7.87
C ALA A 72 -3.63 -4.05 7.31
N LEU A 73 -2.81 -4.70 8.14
CA LEU A 73 -2.10 -5.93 7.76
C LEU A 73 -3.10 -7.07 7.49
N SER A 74 -4.10 -7.25 8.36
CA SER A 74 -5.14 -8.26 8.16
C SER A 74 -5.96 -8.04 6.88
N ALA A 75 -6.11 -6.78 6.45
CA ALA A 75 -6.83 -6.45 5.22
C ALA A 75 -6.00 -6.71 3.94
N THR A 76 -4.68 -6.80 4.06
CA THR A 76 -3.74 -6.92 2.93
C THR A 76 -3.07 -8.28 2.85
N VAL A 77 -2.90 -8.93 3.99
CA VAL A 77 -2.38 -10.29 4.16
C VAL A 77 -3.55 -11.14 4.65
N GLY A 78 -4.30 -11.68 3.71
CA GLY A 78 -5.41 -12.60 3.90
C GLY A 78 -5.25 -13.81 2.99
#